data_AF-A0A316VWZ1-F1
#
_entry.id   AF-A0A316VWZ1-F1
#
_cell.length_a   1.000
_cell.length_b   1.000
_cell.length_c   1.000
_cell.angle_alpha   90.00
_cell.angle_beta   90.00
_cell.angle_gamma   90.00
#
_symmetry.space_group_name_H-M   'P 1'
#
loop_
_entity.id
_entity.type
_entity.pdbx_description
1 polymer ?
#
loop_
_entity_poly.entity_id
_entity_poly.type
_entity_poly.pdbx_seq_one_letter_code
_entity_poly.pdbx_strand_id
1 'polypeptide(L)'
;MSAPPPPAAASPRAIVYGYAGSPFFKKLQDLLAWYRVPHAVVQVDMIPPRPMLSQELGITYRRIPVLALDGQLYLDTSLQVEVLEKTFAGKQGHGNSLFGREAELQKRLVANWTDREMFPIIAGLIPPAAWSKEFIDDRKSFSPGLRLGERARPELNKAQLITHLHSLEKTLTESRAEWLLGTPEMSYVDIGCAFTLTWLQLSLKAVPDLLPRPSKDNAQLPNSPFPLVLRWLNEVRKELSARRSALPQFADLKGDEAARLILRQAGESESESESVRREEAGGGHIQADDPSALKRGDLTSVTPRDTGRIVSRSRSLARSGAGGKIRSVFMGEFLMTFASSPSFGGLTFTPAHSFLTIPASDGYARRSHTHPSHLTSRTAQASGPKSVGSSASLPL
;
A
#
# COMPACT_ATOMS: atom_id res chain seq x y z
N MET A 1 2.92 -49.28 -24.58
CA MET A 1 2.51 -47.87 -24.76
C MET A 1 3.33 -47.05 -23.79
N SER A 2 4.20 -46.16 -24.25
CA SER A 2 4.94 -45.28 -23.34
C SER A 2 3.96 -44.34 -22.63
N ALA A 3 4.22 -44.03 -21.35
CA ALA A 3 3.47 -43.00 -20.65
C ALA A 3 3.55 -41.67 -21.42
N PRO A 4 2.48 -40.85 -21.45
CA PRO A 4 2.56 -39.52 -22.03
C PRO A 4 3.66 -38.72 -21.30
N PRO A 5 4.40 -37.86 -22.02
CA PRO A 5 5.41 -37.03 -21.38
C PRO A 5 4.74 -36.16 -20.30
N PRO A 6 5.43 -35.86 -19.18
CA PRO A 6 4.90 -34.96 -18.17
C PRO A 6 4.56 -33.61 -18.84
N PRO A 7 3.46 -32.95 -18.45
CA PRO A 7 3.12 -31.65 -19.01
C PRO A 7 4.29 -30.70 -18.80
N ALA A 8 4.75 -30.06 -19.88
CA ALA A 8 5.81 -29.06 -19.80
C ALA A 8 5.44 -28.04 -18.73
N ALA A 9 6.37 -27.77 -17.79
CA ALA A 9 6.08 -26.97 -16.60
C ALA A 9 5.41 -25.65 -17.00
N ALA A 10 4.14 -25.50 -16.63
CA ALA A 10 3.29 -24.42 -17.11
C ALA A 10 3.93 -23.06 -16.77
N SER A 11 4.10 -22.19 -17.76
CA SER A 11 4.76 -20.89 -17.54
C SER A 11 4.02 -20.09 -16.45
N PRO A 12 4.75 -19.37 -15.57
CA PRO A 12 4.14 -18.64 -14.46
C PRO A 12 3.22 -17.54 -14.98
N ARG A 13 1.94 -17.59 -14.59
CA ARG A 13 0.94 -16.53 -14.88
C ARG A 13 1.21 -15.24 -14.12
N ALA A 14 1.76 -15.37 -12.91
CA ALA A 14 2.14 -14.26 -12.05
C ALA A 14 3.67 -14.14 -11.96
N ILE A 15 4.19 -12.94 -12.16
CA ILE A 15 5.62 -12.62 -12.04
C ILE A 15 5.75 -11.39 -11.15
N VAL A 16 6.56 -11.48 -10.10
CA VAL A 16 6.69 -10.43 -9.09
C VAL A 16 8.09 -9.83 -9.09
N TYR A 17 8.20 -8.53 -9.33
CA TYR A 17 9.44 -7.77 -9.15
C TYR A 17 9.55 -7.36 -7.68
N GLY A 18 10.59 -7.83 -6.99
CA GLY A 18 10.64 -7.81 -5.52
C GLY A 18 12.04 -7.98 -4.94
N TYR A 19 12.16 -7.80 -3.61
CA TYR A 19 13.36 -8.16 -2.86
C TYR A 19 12.97 -8.59 -1.44
N ALA A 20 13.65 -9.61 -0.92
CA ALA A 20 13.26 -10.30 0.32
C ALA A 20 13.11 -9.40 1.56
N GLY A 21 13.83 -8.27 1.62
CA GLY A 21 13.75 -7.31 2.73
C GLY A 21 12.58 -6.33 2.70
N SER A 22 11.76 -6.31 1.64
CA SER A 22 10.62 -5.39 1.52
C SER A 22 9.37 -5.93 2.22
N PRO A 23 8.77 -5.18 3.17
CA PRO A 23 7.51 -5.58 3.79
C PRO A 23 6.34 -5.57 2.80
N PHE A 24 6.32 -4.66 1.84
CA PHE A 24 5.28 -4.63 0.80
C PHE A 24 5.43 -5.78 -0.20
N PHE A 25 6.65 -6.22 -0.52
CA PHE A 25 6.86 -7.45 -1.29
C PHE A 25 6.34 -8.66 -0.50
N LYS A 26 6.61 -8.70 0.81
CA LYS A 26 6.09 -9.77 1.67
C LYS A 26 4.56 -9.79 1.72
N LYS A 27 3.92 -8.61 1.87
CA LYS A 27 2.46 -8.43 1.77
C LYS A 27 1.90 -9.03 0.48
N LEU A 28 2.51 -8.76 -0.67
CA LEU A 28 2.09 -9.36 -1.94
C LEU A 28 2.31 -10.88 -2.00
N GLN A 29 3.44 -11.40 -1.53
CA GLN A 29 3.66 -12.85 -1.44
C GLN A 29 2.62 -13.55 -0.55
N ASP A 30 2.17 -12.88 0.50
CA ASP A 30 1.17 -13.39 1.43
C ASP A 30 -0.24 -13.38 0.79
N LEU A 31 -0.57 -12.36 0.00
CA LEU A 31 -1.79 -12.35 -0.85
C LEU A 31 -1.76 -13.45 -1.92
N LEU A 32 -0.63 -13.64 -2.61
CA LEU A 32 -0.46 -14.71 -3.61
C LEU A 32 -0.57 -16.10 -2.96
N ALA A 33 -0.02 -16.29 -1.76
CA ALA A 33 -0.21 -17.51 -0.97
C ALA A 33 -1.68 -17.71 -0.57
N TRP A 34 -2.38 -16.66 -0.14
CA TRP A 34 -3.79 -16.74 0.21
C TRP A 34 -4.67 -17.24 -0.94
N TYR A 35 -4.60 -16.59 -2.10
CA TYR A 35 -5.37 -16.94 -3.31
C TYR A 35 -4.85 -18.18 -4.04
N ARG A 36 -3.80 -18.83 -3.53
CA ARG A 36 -3.13 -19.99 -4.14
C ARG A 36 -2.68 -19.71 -5.57
N VAL A 37 -1.90 -18.64 -5.75
CA VAL A 37 -1.35 -18.21 -7.04
C VAL A 37 0.16 -18.49 -7.08
N PRO A 38 0.58 -19.58 -7.78
CA PRO A 38 1.98 -19.82 -8.09
C PRO A 38 2.57 -18.66 -8.88
N HIS A 39 3.78 -18.23 -8.53
CA HIS A 39 4.43 -17.08 -9.14
C HIS A 39 5.94 -17.27 -9.24
N ALA A 40 6.55 -16.65 -10.24
CA ALA A 40 7.99 -16.46 -10.30
C ALA A 40 8.39 -15.09 -9.73
N VAL A 41 9.64 -14.94 -9.32
CA VAL A 41 10.18 -13.69 -8.78
C VAL A 41 11.28 -13.17 -9.69
N VAL A 42 11.30 -11.87 -9.94
CA VAL A 42 12.45 -11.14 -10.47
C VAL A 42 13.04 -10.35 -9.30
N GLN A 43 14.25 -10.71 -8.89
CA GLN A 43 14.95 -9.98 -7.83
C GLN A 43 15.34 -8.58 -8.34
N VAL A 44 15.10 -7.55 -7.53
CA VAL A 44 15.45 -6.16 -7.84
C VAL A 44 16.16 -5.48 -6.68
N ASP A 45 16.92 -4.43 -6.95
CA ASP A 45 17.64 -3.72 -5.89
C ASP A 45 16.70 -2.93 -4.95
N MET A 46 17.10 -2.85 -3.68
CA MET A 46 16.40 -2.07 -2.64
C MET A 46 16.40 -0.56 -2.91
N ILE A 47 17.41 -0.08 -3.64
CA ILE A 47 17.63 1.31 -4.06
C ILE A 47 17.67 1.32 -5.60
N PRO A 48 17.01 2.26 -6.29
CA PRO A 48 17.15 2.40 -7.75
C PRO A 48 18.60 2.70 -8.19
N PRO A 49 18.99 2.44 -9.46
CA PRO A 49 18.15 2.09 -10.61
C PRO A 49 17.63 0.64 -10.59
N ARG A 50 16.59 0.36 -11.39
CA ARG A 50 16.05 -1.00 -11.61
C ARG A 50 15.91 -1.25 -13.11
N PRO A 51 16.99 -1.65 -13.81
CA PRO A 51 16.98 -1.77 -15.27
C PRO A 51 15.94 -2.79 -15.77
N MET A 52 15.72 -3.88 -15.03
CA MET A 52 14.67 -4.89 -15.31
C MET A 52 13.23 -4.36 -15.30
N LEU A 53 12.99 -3.14 -14.80
CA LEU A 53 11.73 -2.43 -14.94
C LEU A 53 11.84 -1.29 -15.96
N SER A 54 12.88 -0.45 -15.85
CA SER A 54 12.96 0.79 -16.63
C SER A 54 13.46 0.60 -18.06
N GLN A 55 14.36 -0.36 -18.31
CA GLN A 55 14.90 -0.66 -19.64
C GLN A 55 14.06 -1.74 -20.34
N GLU A 56 13.74 -2.84 -19.62
CA GLU A 56 13.03 -3.99 -20.21
C GLU A 56 11.51 -3.76 -20.39
N LEU A 57 10.87 -3.00 -19.49
CA LEU A 57 9.42 -2.76 -19.50
C LEU A 57 9.02 -1.27 -19.63
N GLY A 58 9.99 -0.35 -19.70
CA GLY A 58 9.74 1.09 -19.75
C GLY A 58 9.14 1.69 -18.46
N ILE A 59 9.13 0.96 -17.35
CA ILE A 59 8.51 1.38 -16.09
C ILE A 59 9.44 2.31 -15.31
N THR A 60 9.07 3.59 -15.20
CA THR A 60 9.80 4.60 -14.39
C THR A 60 9.38 4.65 -12.92
N TYR A 61 8.33 3.91 -12.55
CA TYR A 61 7.80 3.89 -11.19
C TYR A 61 8.80 3.23 -10.21
N ARG A 62 9.10 3.92 -9.10
CA ARG A 62 10.18 3.53 -8.17
C ARG A 62 9.76 2.75 -6.92
N ARG A 63 8.48 2.43 -6.72
CA ARG A 63 8.08 1.53 -5.62
C ARG A 63 8.10 0.07 -6.08
N ILE A 64 8.12 -0.83 -5.10
CA ILE A 64 8.17 -2.29 -5.23
C ILE A 64 7.27 -2.84 -4.11
N PRO A 65 6.46 -3.87 -4.36
CA PRO A 65 6.50 -4.76 -5.51
C PRO A 65 5.73 -4.27 -6.74
N VAL A 66 6.13 -4.80 -7.90
CA VAL A 66 5.32 -4.75 -9.13
C VAL A 66 4.89 -6.17 -9.46
N LEU A 67 3.61 -6.37 -9.71
CA LEU A 67 3.04 -7.64 -10.17
C LEU A 67 2.77 -7.53 -11.67
N ALA A 68 3.31 -8.46 -12.45
CA ALA A 68 2.73 -8.82 -13.74
C ALA A 68 1.82 -10.03 -13.54
N LEU A 69 0.59 -9.95 -14.05
CA LEU A 69 -0.38 -11.04 -14.05
C LEU A 69 -1.01 -11.13 -15.44
N ASP A 70 -0.85 -12.26 -16.11
CA ASP A 70 -1.34 -12.50 -17.48
C ASP A 70 -0.94 -11.35 -18.44
N GLY A 71 0.33 -10.95 -18.41
CA GLY A 71 0.88 -9.84 -19.20
C GLY A 71 0.49 -8.43 -18.77
N GLN A 72 -0.41 -8.25 -17.79
CA GLN A 72 -0.85 -6.94 -17.29
C GLN A 72 -0.08 -6.50 -16.04
N LEU A 73 0.20 -5.20 -15.90
CA LEU A 73 1.13 -4.68 -14.88
C LEU A 73 0.41 -3.83 -13.82
N TYR A 74 0.57 -4.23 -12.55
CA TYR A 74 -0.05 -3.64 -11.37
C TYR A 74 1.02 -3.14 -10.40
N LEU A 75 1.08 -1.82 -10.20
CA LEU A 75 2.24 -1.17 -9.54
C LEU A 75 2.09 -0.94 -8.03
N ASP A 76 0.91 -1.10 -7.45
CA ASP A 76 0.66 -0.79 -6.04
C ASP A 76 -0.10 -1.94 -5.35
N THR A 77 0.24 -2.24 -4.09
CA THR A 77 -0.36 -3.34 -3.33
C THR A 77 -1.87 -3.19 -3.11
N SER A 78 -2.40 -1.97 -3.17
CA SER A 78 -3.85 -1.70 -3.16
C SER A 78 -4.56 -2.23 -4.41
N LEU A 79 -3.95 -2.10 -5.60
CA LEU A 79 -4.49 -2.71 -6.83
C LEU A 79 -4.21 -4.19 -6.93
N GLN A 80 -3.05 -4.63 -6.43
CA GLN A 80 -2.65 -6.03 -6.52
C GLN A 80 -3.62 -6.92 -5.74
N VAL A 81 -4.13 -6.49 -4.58
CA VAL A 81 -5.20 -7.24 -3.90
C VAL A 81 -6.50 -7.25 -4.71
N GLU A 82 -6.91 -6.11 -5.30
CA GLU A 82 -8.17 -6.02 -6.06
C GLU A 82 -8.17 -6.92 -7.30
N VAL A 83 -7.06 -6.96 -8.05
CA VAL A 83 -6.96 -7.85 -9.22
C VAL A 83 -6.86 -9.32 -8.80
N LEU A 84 -6.15 -9.65 -7.72
CA LEU A 84 -6.05 -11.03 -7.24
C LEU A 84 -7.40 -11.55 -6.73
N GLU A 85 -8.12 -10.74 -5.94
CA GLU A 85 -9.49 -11.02 -5.51
C GLU A 85 -10.39 -11.27 -6.73
N LYS A 86 -10.51 -10.29 -7.64
CA LYS A 86 -11.37 -10.40 -8.84
C LYS A 86 -11.01 -11.60 -9.73
N THR A 87 -9.72 -11.92 -9.84
CA THR A 87 -9.23 -12.97 -10.74
C THR A 87 -9.32 -14.36 -10.14
N PHE A 88 -9.25 -14.52 -8.81
CA PHE A 88 -9.06 -15.83 -8.17
C PHE A 88 -10.02 -16.16 -7.00
N ALA A 89 -10.56 -15.17 -6.29
CA ALA A 89 -11.34 -15.44 -5.07
C ALA A 89 -12.56 -16.35 -5.33
N GLY A 90 -12.70 -17.38 -4.49
CA GLY A 90 -13.81 -18.33 -4.53
C GLY A 90 -13.83 -19.26 -5.75
N LYS A 91 -12.86 -19.16 -6.67
CA LYS A 91 -12.77 -20.04 -7.85
C LYS A 91 -12.20 -21.40 -7.47
N GLN A 92 -12.58 -22.44 -8.20
CA GLN A 92 -12.11 -23.81 -7.97
C GLN A 92 -10.57 -23.87 -7.92
N GLY A 93 -10.03 -24.47 -6.86
CA GLY A 93 -8.58 -24.57 -6.62
C GLY A 93 -7.95 -23.37 -5.90
N HIS A 94 -8.58 -22.20 -5.93
CA HIS A 94 -8.05 -20.95 -5.36
C HIS A 94 -8.48 -20.72 -3.90
N GLY A 95 -8.04 -19.60 -3.33
CA GLY A 95 -8.44 -19.17 -1.98
C GLY A 95 -9.82 -18.50 -1.95
N ASN A 96 -10.41 -18.43 -0.75
CA ASN A 96 -11.63 -17.69 -0.49
C ASN A 96 -11.40 -16.16 -0.66
N SER A 97 -12.48 -15.39 -0.68
CA SER A 97 -12.42 -13.92 -0.66
C SER A 97 -11.74 -13.42 0.62
N LEU A 98 -10.84 -12.43 0.51
CA LEU A 98 -10.37 -11.67 1.69
C LEU A 98 -11.31 -10.52 2.02
N PHE A 99 -12.15 -10.12 1.06
CA PHE A 99 -13.14 -9.07 1.21
C PHE A 99 -14.46 -9.67 1.69
N GLY A 100 -14.59 -9.76 3.01
CA GLY A 100 -15.87 -9.97 3.64
C GLY A 100 -16.84 -8.80 3.40
N ARG A 101 -17.78 -8.62 4.33
CA ARG A 101 -18.67 -7.47 4.30
C ARG A 101 -17.89 -6.14 4.37
N GLU A 102 -18.50 -5.08 3.83
CA GLU A 102 -17.93 -3.73 3.82
C GLU A 102 -16.51 -3.63 3.17
N ALA A 103 -16.25 -4.40 2.11
CA ALA A 103 -14.98 -4.50 1.38
C ALA A 103 -14.25 -3.16 1.12
N GLU A 104 -14.97 -2.13 0.64
CA GLU A 104 -14.38 -0.80 0.40
C GLU A 104 -13.82 -0.17 1.67
N LEU A 105 -14.51 -0.31 2.80
CA LEU A 105 -14.03 0.20 4.09
C LEU A 105 -12.77 -0.55 4.54
N GLN A 106 -12.71 -1.87 4.34
CA GLN A 106 -11.50 -2.67 4.64
C GLN A 106 -10.30 -2.20 3.82
N LYS A 107 -10.47 -1.97 2.51
CA LYS A 107 -9.41 -1.42 1.64
C LYS A 107 -8.95 -0.05 2.10
N ARG A 108 -9.88 0.86 2.42
CA ARG A 108 -9.55 2.20 2.95
C ARG A 108 -8.85 2.15 4.31
N LEU A 109 -9.23 1.21 5.17
CA LEU A 109 -8.61 1.01 6.48
C LEU A 109 -7.14 0.59 6.30
N VAL A 110 -6.87 -0.48 5.55
CA VAL A 110 -5.49 -0.92 5.27
C VAL A 110 -4.69 0.17 4.56
N ALA A 111 -5.22 0.79 3.51
CA ALA A 111 -4.49 1.79 2.74
C ALA A 111 -4.13 3.06 3.53
N ASN A 112 -4.92 3.45 4.54
CA ASN A 112 -4.66 4.68 5.31
C ASN A 112 -4.06 4.40 6.70
N TRP A 113 -4.57 3.44 7.44
CA TRP A 113 -4.08 3.12 8.79
C TRP A 113 -2.80 2.29 8.76
N THR A 114 -2.75 1.19 8.01
CA THR A 114 -1.58 0.29 8.05
C THR A 114 -0.46 0.79 7.13
N ASP A 115 -0.80 1.09 5.87
CA ASP A 115 0.19 1.40 4.83
C ASP A 115 0.72 2.84 4.90
N ARG A 116 -0.08 3.80 5.39
CA ARG A 116 0.28 5.24 5.42
C ARG A 116 0.56 5.82 6.81
N GLU A 117 -0.01 5.27 7.87
CA GLU A 117 0.18 5.77 9.25
C GLU A 117 1.12 4.85 10.05
N MET A 118 0.77 3.57 10.23
CA MET A 118 1.56 2.63 11.03
C MET A 118 2.90 2.25 10.38
N PHE A 119 2.96 2.09 9.04
CA PHE A 119 4.21 1.73 8.37
C PHE A 119 5.33 2.78 8.55
N PRO A 120 5.12 4.11 8.36
CA PRO A 120 6.15 5.10 8.65
C PRO A 120 6.61 5.14 10.12
N ILE A 121 5.71 4.90 11.07
CA ILE A 121 6.04 4.78 12.50
C ILE A 121 7.02 3.61 12.70
N ILE A 122 6.66 2.43 12.18
CA ILE A 122 7.49 1.22 12.27
C ILE A 122 8.83 1.38 11.54
N ALA A 123 8.85 2.00 10.35
CA ALA A 123 10.09 2.30 9.63
C ALA A 123 11.00 3.27 10.40
N GLY A 124 10.42 4.16 11.21
CA GLY A 124 11.13 5.07 12.09
C GLY A 124 11.63 4.47 13.41
N LEU A 125 11.35 3.19 13.70
CA LEU A 125 11.96 2.44 14.81
C LEU A 125 13.30 1.81 14.43
N ILE A 126 13.69 1.88 13.15
CA ILE A 126 14.89 1.22 12.65
C ILE A 126 16.11 2.05 13.05
N PRO A 127 17.11 1.47 13.76
CA PRO A 127 18.28 2.21 14.20
C PRO A 127 19.00 2.89 13.03
N PRO A 128 19.41 4.17 13.14
CA PRO A 128 20.16 4.88 12.10
C PRO A 128 21.38 4.10 11.56
N ALA A 129 22.09 3.39 12.45
CA ALA A 129 23.26 2.57 12.10
C ALA A 129 22.95 1.30 11.30
N ALA A 130 21.67 0.89 11.17
CA ALA A 130 21.27 -0.24 10.34
C ALA A 130 21.18 0.13 8.84
N TRP A 131 21.33 1.41 8.49
CA TRP A 131 21.22 1.90 7.12
C TRP A 131 22.52 2.49 6.61
N SER A 132 22.84 2.19 5.34
CA SER A 132 23.93 2.86 4.64
C SER A 132 23.57 4.32 4.34
N LYS A 133 24.60 5.14 4.10
CA LYS A 133 24.40 6.56 3.76
C LYS A 133 23.60 6.71 2.46
N GLU A 134 23.86 5.85 1.48
CA GLU A 134 23.21 5.80 0.17
C GLU A 134 21.72 5.51 0.32
N PHE A 135 21.34 4.59 1.23
CA PHE A 135 19.94 4.33 1.55
C PHE A 135 19.27 5.56 2.18
N ILE A 136 19.91 6.19 3.17
CA ILE A 136 19.37 7.38 3.83
C ILE A 136 19.17 8.52 2.82
N ASP A 137 20.13 8.73 1.92
CA ASP A 137 20.07 9.78 0.90
C ASP A 137 19.02 9.49 -0.19
N ASP A 138 18.88 8.25 -0.66
CA ASP A 138 17.76 7.85 -1.52
C ASP A 138 16.42 8.10 -0.83
N ARG A 139 16.27 7.71 0.44
CA ARG A 139 15.00 7.82 1.16
C ARG A 139 14.60 9.27 1.47
N LYS A 140 15.55 10.21 1.60
CA LYS A 140 15.27 11.66 1.62
C LYS A 140 14.55 12.13 0.34
N SER A 141 14.97 11.63 -0.83
CA SER A 141 14.29 11.92 -2.11
C SER A 141 12.96 11.16 -2.27
N PHE A 142 12.84 9.99 -1.65
CA PHE A 142 11.65 9.13 -1.74
C PHE A 142 10.48 9.68 -0.93
N SER A 143 10.73 10.06 0.32
CA SER A 143 9.70 10.56 1.23
C SER A 143 10.28 11.71 2.08
N PRO A 144 10.08 12.97 1.67
CA PRO A 144 10.58 14.13 2.41
C PRO A 144 10.06 14.22 3.86
N GLY A 145 8.92 13.60 4.16
CA GLY A 145 8.35 13.51 5.50
C GLY A 145 8.91 12.37 6.36
N LEU A 146 9.59 11.37 5.77
CA LEU A 146 10.12 10.23 6.52
C LEU A 146 11.38 10.64 7.30
N ARG A 147 11.32 10.47 8.62
CA ARG A 147 12.39 10.84 9.55
C ARG A 147 13.31 9.64 9.82
N LEU A 148 14.30 9.44 8.96
CA LEU A 148 15.40 8.48 9.14
C LEU A 148 16.71 9.15 9.57
N GLY A 149 17.69 8.34 9.96
CA GLY A 149 19.02 8.81 10.35
C GLY A 149 18.95 9.67 11.61
N GLU A 150 19.73 10.75 11.64
CA GLU A 150 19.77 11.76 12.72
C GLU A 150 18.41 12.43 13.01
N ARG A 151 17.46 12.36 12.07
CA ARG A 151 16.10 12.91 12.26
C ARG A 151 15.13 11.93 12.93
N ALA A 152 15.51 10.66 13.07
CA ALA A 152 14.68 9.62 13.66
C ALA A 152 14.30 9.96 15.11
N ARG A 153 13.09 9.56 15.51
CA ARG A 153 12.58 9.75 16.87
C ARG A 153 12.04 8.41 17.40
N PRO A 154 12.92 7.41 17.66
CA PRO A 154 12.50 6.05 17.99
C PRO A 154 11.56 6.01 19.20
N GLU A 155 11.79 6.81 20.25
CA GLU A 155 10.89 6.87 21.42
C GLU A 155 9.49 7.41 21.08
N LEU A 156 9.38 8.41 20.21
CA LEU A 156 8.09 8.92 19.75
C LEU A 156 7.37 7.86 18.90
N ASN A 157 8.09 7.24 17.96
CA ASN A 157 7.54 6.17 17.13
C ASN A 157 7.10 4.97 17.98
N LYS A 158 7.83 4.66 19.06
CA LYS A 158 7.47 3.60 20.03
C LYS A 158 6.21 3.96 20.79
N ALA A 159 6.08 5.19 21.28
CA ALA A 159 4.88 5.67 21.94
C ALA A 159 3.64 5.65 21.02
N GLN A 160 3.80 6.03 19.74
CA GLN A 160 2.72 5.95 18.75
C GLN A 160 2.34 4.49 18.41
N LEU A 161 3.33 3.60 18.26
CA LEU A 161 3.09 2.17 18.03
C LEU A 161 2.30 1.54 19.20
N ILE A 162 2.64 1.89 20.45
CA ILE A 162 1.92 1.43 21.65
C ILE A 162 0.42 1.76 21.54
N THR A 163 0.04 2.93 21.01
CA THR A 163 -1.38 3.27 20.78
C THR A 163 -2.05 2.32 19.80
N HIS A 164 -1.43 2.01 18.66
CA HIS A 164 -1.99 1.06 17.69
C HIS A 164 -2.06 -0.38 18.24
N LEU A 165 -1.06 -0.81 19.01
CA LEU A 165 -1.07 -2.12 19.66
C LEU A 165 -2.17 -2.22 20.72
N HIS A 166 -2.43 -1.16 21.49
CA HIS A 166 -3.60 -1.11 22.37
C HIS A 166 -4.93 -1.16 21.61
N SER A 167 -5.05 -0.52 20.44
CA SER A 167 -6.25 -0.65 19.60
C SER A 167 -6.48 -2.10 19.17
N LEU A 168 -5.45 -2.78 18.66
CA LEU A 168 -5.54 -4.17 18.22
C LEU A 168 -5.84 -5.14 19.38
N GLU A 169 -5.13 -5.00 20.51
CA GLU A 169 -5.34 -5.82 21.72
C GLU A 169 -6.75 -5.63 22.26
N LYS A 170 -7.26 -4.39 22.28
CA LYS A 170 -8.65 -4.09 22.66
C LYS A 170 -9.65 -4.74 21.69
N THR A 171 -9.46 -4.59 20.38
CA THR A 171 -10.33 -5.22 19.37
C THR A 171 -10.42 -6.74 19.54
N LEU A 172 -9.29 -7.42 19.75
CA LEU A 172 -9.24 -8.87 19.99
C LEU A 172 -9.87 -9.26 21.34
N THR A 173 -9.73 -8.41 22.37
CA THR A 173 -10.36 -8.63 23.69
C THR A 173 -11.89 -8.52 23.61
N GLU A 174 -12.39 -7.50 22.90
CA GLU A 174 -13.82 -7.22 22.79
C GLU A 174 -14.54 -8.20 21.85
N SER A 175 -13.92 -8.57 20.72
CA SER A 175 -14.51 -9.54 19.78
C SER A 175 -14.45 -10.98 20.29
N ARG A 176 -13.42 -11.31 21.10
CA ARG A 176 -13.04 -12.68 21.49
C ARG A 176 -12.81 -13.63 20.31
N ALA A 177 -12.62 -13.08 19.12
CA ALA A 177 -12.44 -13.84 17.88
C ALA A 177 -10.96 -14.08 17.58
N GLU A 178 -10.71 -15.00 16.65
CA GLU A 178 -9.37 -15.27 16.13
C GLU A 178 -8.86 -14.16 15.20
N TRP A 179 -9.77 -13.50 14.47
CA TRP A 179 -9.48 -12.49 13.44
C TRP A 179 -10.02 -11.10 13.81
N LEU A 180 -9.36 -10.05 13.30
CA LEU A 180 -9.61 -8.66 13.73
C LEU A 180 -11.05 -8.17 13.51
N LEU A 181 -11.74 -8.66 12.47
CA LEU A 181 -13.11 -8.25 12.15
C LEU A 181 -14.19 -9.15 12.79
N GLY A 182 -13.82 -10.10 13.65
CA GLY A 182 -14.79 -11.04 14.24
C GLY A 182 -15.37 -12.05 13.25
N THR A 183 -14.75 -12.19 12.07
CA THR A 183 -15.16 -13.12 11.01
C THR A 183 -14.74 -14.56 11.33
N PRO A 184 -15.35 -15.59 10.70
CA PRO A 184 -14.91 -16.98 10.84
C PRO A 184 -13.55 -17.27 10.17
N GLU A 185 -13.21 -16.51 9.12
CA GLU A 185 -11.95 -16.62 8.38
C GLU A 185 -11.19 -15.29 8.38
N MET A 186 -9.89 -15.36 8.11
CA MET A 186 -9.00 -14.19 8.02
C MET A 186 -9.44 -13.22 6.90
N SER A 187 -9.43 -11.92 7.19
CA SER A 187 -9.82 -10.85 6.26
C SER A 187 -8.62 -10.12 5.64
N TYR A 188 -8.87 -9.21 4.68
CA TYR A 188 -7.80 -8.34 4.17
C TYR A 188 -7.19 -7.45 5.26
N VAL A 189 -7.97 -7.06 6.28
CA VAL A 189 -7.48 -6.23 7.40
C VAL A 189 -6.44 -6.98 8.22
N ASP A 190 -6.59 -8.29 8.40
CA ASP A 190 -5.63 -9.11 9.12
C ASP A 190 -4.27 -9.15 8.43
N ILE A 191 -4.22 -9.50 7.13
CA ILE A 191 -2.98 -9.47 6.33
C ILE A 191 -2.42 -8.05 6.25
N GLY A 192 -3.30 -7.06 6.08
CA GLY A 192 -2.96 -5.63 6.03
C GLY A 192 -2.32 -5.10 7.31
N CYS A 193 -2.72 -5.57 8.49
CA CYS A 193 -2.05 -5.21 9.75
C CYS A 193 -0.78 -6.06 9.95
N ALA A 194 -0.90 -7.38 9.77
CA ALA A 194 0.12 -8.35 10.16
C ALA A 194 1.44 -8.23 9.39
N PHE A 195 1.44 -7.77 8.13
CA PHE A 195 2.68 -7.65 7.35
C PHE A 195 3.66 -6.65 7.99
N THR A 196 3.16 -5.52 8.52
CA THR A 196 3.99 -4.49 9.17
C THR A 196 4.56 -4.97 10.50
N LEU A 197 3.73 -5.63 11.33
CA LEU A 197 4.10 -6.13 12.65
C LEU A 197 5.02 -7.35 12.55
N THR A 198 4.83 -8.21 11.54
CA THR A 198 5.76 -9.30 11.23
C THR A 198 7.11 -8.77 10.78
N TRP A 199 7.16 -7.73 9.95
CA TRP A 199 8.41 -7.08 9.54
C TRP A 199 9.13 -6.48 10.77
N LEU A 200 8.41 -5.79 11.64
CA LEU A 200 8.93 -5.26 12.89
C LEU A 200 9.54 -6.34 13.79
N GLN A 201 8.79 -7.41 14.06
CA GLN A 201 9.17 -8.46 15.01
C GLN A 201 10.29 -9.36 14.46
N LEU A 202 10.23 -9.78 13.20
CA LEU A 202 11.12 -10.81 12.65
C LEU A 202 12.28 -10.25 11.82
N SER A 203 12.03 -9.23 10.99
CA SER A 203 13.04 -8.64 10.11
C SER A 203 13.85 -7.56 10.82
N LEU A 204 13.16 -6.57 11.41
CA LEU A 204 13.79 -5.44 12.10
C LEU A 204 14.26 -5.83 13.52
N LYS A 205 13.53 -6.74 14.18
CA LYS A 205 13.80 -7.22 15.55
C LYS A 205 13.84 -6.08 16.58
N ALA A 206 13.10 -5.01 16.32
CA ALA A 206 13.01 -3.83 17.19
C ALA A 206 11.83 -3.95 18.17
N VAL A 207 11.88 -3.15 19.25
CA VAL A 207 10.93 -3.15 20.39
C VAL A 207 10.57 -4.56 20.91
N PRO A 208 11.56 -5.41 21.25
CA PRO A 208 11.32 -6.77 21.75
C PRO A 208 10.59 -6.79 23.10
N ASP A 209 10.49 -5.65 23.79
CA ASP A 209 9.69 -5.47 25.00
C ASP A 209 8.17 -5.34 24.71
N LEU A 210 7.81 -4.95 23.48
CA LEU A 210 6.41 -4.88 23.03
C LEU A 210 6.04 -6.12 22.20
N LEU A 211 6.88 -6.46 21.22
CA LEU A 211 6.68 -7.59 20.31
C LEU A 211 7.91 -8.53 20.35
N PRO A 212 8.11 -9.28 21.45
CA PRO A 212 9.16 -10.29 21.53
C PRO A 212 8.98 -11.37 20.46
N ARG A 213 10.09 -11.87 19.91
CA ARG A 213 10.05 -12.94 18.89
C ARG A 213 9.50 -14.25 19.47
N PRO A 214 8.77 -15.07 18.68
CA PRO A 214 8.39 -16.41 19.10
C PRO A 214 9.64 -17.26 19.42
N SER A 215 9.49 -18.17 20.39
CA SER A 215 10.49 -19.19 20.70
C SER A 215 10.63 -20.19 19.53
N LYS A 216 11.79 -20.85 19.41
CA LYS A 216 12.07 -21.78 18.30
C LYS A 216 11.00 -22.87 18.16
N ASP A 217 10.49 -23.34 19.30
CA ASP A 217 9.56 -24.47 19.38
C ASP A 217 8.09 -24.03 19.42
N ASN A 218 7.82 -22.72 19.42
CA ASN A 218 6.50 -22.08 19.57
C ASN A 218 5.66 -22.53 20.79
N ALA A 219 6.23 -23.32 21.70
CA ALA A 219 5.50 -24.02 22.78
C ALA A 219 4.85 -23.09 23.81
N GLN A 220 5.35 -21.86 23.96
CA GLN A 220 4.78 -20.84 24.83
C GLN A 220 4.94 -19.46 24.20
N LEU A 221 3.88 -18.65 24.28
CA LEU A 221 3.94 -17.24 23.90
C LEU A 221 4.88 -16.48 24.86
N PRO A 222 5.84 -15.70 24.34
CA PRO A 222 6.69 -14.85 25.18
C PRO A 222 5.86 -13.78 25.90
N ASN A 223 6.30 -13.38 27.10
CA ASN A 223 5.63 -12.34 27.89
C ASN A 223 5.66 -10.98 27.17
N SER A 224 4.51 -10.32 27.09
CA SER A 224 4.32 -9.04 26.40
C SER A 224 3.09 -8.31 26.98
N PRO A 225 3.04 -6.97 26.95
CA PRO A 225 1.83 -6.21 27.24
C PRO A 225 0.70 -6.42 26.21
N PHE A 226 0.95 -7.09 25.08
CA PHE A 226 -0.03 -7.35 24.00
C PHE A 226 -0.13 -8.85 23.65
N PRO A 227 -0.56 -9.71 24.60
CA PRO A 227 -0.59 -11.16 24.42
C PRO A 227 -1.58 -11.65 23.36
N LEU A 228 -2.71 -10.97 23.14
CA LEU A 228 -3.65 -11.33 22.08
C LEU A 228 -3.11 -10.94 20.71
N VAL A 229 -2.50 -9.75 20.56
CA VAL A 229 -1.81 -9.36 19.32
C VAL A 229 -0.71 -10.35 18.96
N LEU A 230 0.10 -10.81 19.93
CA LEU A 230 1.10 -11.85 19.68
C LEU A 230 0.49 -13.18 19.20
N ARG A 231 -0.65 -13.58 19.78
CA ARG A 231 -1.35 -14.81 19.39
C ARG A 231 -1.90 -14.70 17.97
N TRP A 232 -2.69 -13.66 17.69
CA TRP A 232 -3.24 -13.38 16.36
C TRP A 232 -2.14 -13.29 15.30
N LEU A 233 -1.05 -12.55 15.57
CA LEU A 233 0.08 -12.42 14.64
C LEU A 233 0.78 -13.76 14.37
N ASN A 234 0.81 -14.68 15.33
CA ASN A 234 1.30 -16.04 15.13
C ASN A 234 0.37 -16.88 14.27
N GLU A 235 -0.95 -16.82 14.48
CA GLU A 235 -1.92 -17.59 13.69
C GLU A 235 -2.00 -17.10 12.23
N VAL A 236 -2.05 -15.78 12.00
CA VAL A 236 -1.93 -15.19 10.65
C VAL A 236 -0.68 -15.71 9.94
N ARG A 237 0.48 -15.73 10.62
CA ARG A 237 1.72 -16.25 10.04
C ARG A 237 1.70 -17.76 9.78
N LYS A 238 1.15 -18.55 10.70
CA LYS A 238 1.04 -20.00 10.60
C LYS A 238 0.20 -20.38 9.38
N GLU A 239 -0.96 -19.74 9.21
CA GLU A 239 -1.81 -19.96 8.05
C GLU A 239 -1.12 -19.53 6.74
N LEU A 240 -0.61 -18.30 6.67
CA LEU A 240 0.07 -17.80 5.46
C LEU A 240 1.31 -18.61 5.12
N SER A 241 2.03 -19.15 6.11
CA SER A 241 3.17 -20.02 5.89
C SER A 241 2.76 -21.40 5.37
N ALA A 242 1.71 -22.01 5.93
CA ALA A 242 1.18 -23.28 5.44
C ALA A 242 0.71 -23.16 3.97
N ARG A 243 -0.04 -22.10 3.66
CA ARG A 243 -0.49 -21.80 2.29
C ARG A 243 0.68 -21.57 1.32
N ARG A 244 1.73 -20.85 1.75
CA ARG A 244 2.93 -20.60 0.92
C ARG A 244 3.75 -21.87 0.68
N SER A 245 3.91 -22.73 1.68
CA SER A 245 4.61 -24.02 1.53
C SER A 245 3.88 -25.00 0.62
N ALA A 246 2.57 -24.86 0.46
CA ALA A 246 1.75 -25.66 -0.46
C ALA A 246 1.78 -25.15 -1.91
N LEU A 247 2.36 -23.97 -2.20
CA LEU A 247 2.47 -23.45 -3.55
C LEU A 247 3.57 -24.16 -4.36
N PRO A 248 3.29 -24.56 -5.62
CA PRO A 248 4.32 -24.80 -6.62
C PRO A 248 5.33 -23.65 -6.69
N GLN A 249 6.61 -23.99 -6.61
CA GLN A 249 7.72 -23.04 -6.70
C GLN A 249 8.19 -22.91 -8.14
N PHE A 250 8.40 -21.68 -8.60
CA PHE A 250 9.13 -21.39 -9.82
C PHE A 250 10.56 -20.96 -9.47
N ALA A 251 11.49 -21.14 -10.42
CA ALA A 251 12.78 -20.50 -10.34
C ALA A 251 12.64 -18.97 -10.49
N ASP A 252 13.56 -18.23 -9.88
CA ASP A 252 13.68 -16.79 -10.10
C ASP A 252 14.03 -16.52 -11.57
N LEU A 253 13.35 -15.54 -12.17
CA LEU A 253 13.54 -15.15 -13.58
C LEU A 253 14.50 -13.98 -13.69
N LYS A 254 15.26 -13.94 -14.79
CA LYS A 254 16.02 -12.74 -15.18
C LYS A 254 15.07 -11.67 -15.70
N GLY A 255 15.49 -10.40 -15.63
CA GLY A 255 14.67 -9.25 -16.03
C GLY A 255 14.21 -9.29 -17.49
N ASP A 256 15.11 -9.67 -18.40
CA ASP A 256 14.89 -9.78 -19.84
C ASP A 256 14.00 -10.99 -20.19
N GLU A 257 14.18 -12.11 -19.49
CA GLU A 257 13.37 -13.32 -19.60
C GLU A 257 11.93 -13.07 -19.15
N ALA A 258 11.76 -12.44 -17.98
CA ALA A 258 10.47 -12.02 -17.47
C ALA A 258 9.78 -11.04 -18.42
N ALA A 259 10.50 -10.04 -18.95
CA ALA A 259 9.92 -9.09 -19.89
C ALA A 259 9.44 -9.74 -21.19
N ARG A 260 10.22 -10.69 -21.75
CA ARG A 260 9.77 -11.49 -22.92
C ARG A 260 8.51 -12.30 -22.61
N LEU A 261 8.43 -12.90 -21.42
CA LEU A 261 7.24 -13.67 -21.00
C LEU A 261 6.00 -12.78 -20.81
N ILE A 262 6.14 -11.63 -20.15
CA ILE A 262 5.07 -10.64 -19.94
C ILE A 262 4.55 -10.12 -21.28
N LEU A 263 5.44 -9.77 -22.21
CA LEU A 263 5.07 -9.30 -23.55
C LEU A 263 4.34 -10.39 -24.35
N ARG A 264 4.73 -11.66 -24.21
CA ARG A 264 4.05 -12.79 -24.86
C ARG A 264 2.63 -12.98 -24.31
N GLN A 265 2.49 -13.03 -22.98
CA GLN A 265 1.18 -13.16 -22.30
C GLN A 265 0.24 -12.00 -22.62
N ALA A 266 0.77 -10.78 -22.76
CA ALA A 266 -0.01 -9.61 -23.18
C ALA A 266 -0.56 -9.79 -24.61
N GLY A 267 0.24 -10.31 -25.54
CA GLY A 267 -0.22 -10.61 -26.91
C GLY A 267 -1.23 -11.76 -26.99
N GLU A 268 -1.05 -12.81 -26.18
CA GLU A 268 -2.00 -13.93 -26.04
C GLU A 268 -3.36 -13.42 -25.52
N SER A 269 -3.37 -12.61 -24.47
CA SER A 269 -4.59 -12.00 -23.90
C SER A 269 -5.32 -11.06 -24.88
N GLU A 270 -4.59 -10.46 -25.81
CA GLU A 270 -5.15 -9.57 -26.84
C GLU A 270 -5.88 -10.35 -27.93
N SER A 271 -5.36 -11.49 -28.39
CA SER A 271 -6.05 -12.33 -29.38
C SER A 271 -7.34 -12.97 -28.83
N GLU A 272 -7.34 -13.38 -27.56
CA GLU A 272 -8.55 -13.82 -26.85
C GLU A 272 -9.55 -12.67 -26.62
N SER A 273 -9.06 -11.46 -26.34
CA SER A 273 -9.94 -10.29 -26.22
C SER A 273 -10.56 -9.88 -27.56
N GLU A 274 -9.83 -10.01 -28.67
CA GLU A 274 -10.32 -9.64 -30.01
C GLU A 274 -11.31 -10.65 -30.60
N SER A 275 -11.21 -11.94 -30.27
CA SER A 275 -12.23 -12.93 -30.64
C SER A 275 -13.55 -12.66 -29.92
N VAL A 276 -13.52 -12.43 -28.59
CA VAL A 276 -14.72 -12.09 -27.80
C VAL A 276 -15.36 -10.77 -28.25
N ARG A 277 -14.56 -9.77 -28.63
CA ARG A 277 -15.06 -8.46 -29.13
C ARG A 277 -15.80 -8.51 -30.46
N ARG A 278 -15.61 -9.55 -31.27
CA ARG A 278 -16.39 -9.70 -32.50
C ARG A 278 -17.85 -10.06 -32.23
N GLU A 279 -18.17 -10.48 -31.01
CA GLU A 279 -19.53 -10.77 -30.56
C GLU A 279 -20.15 -9.58 -29.79
N GLU A 280 -19.36 -8.84 -29.00
CA GLU A 280 -19.82 -7.64 -28.29
C GLU A 280 -19.41 -6.33 -28.98
N ALA A 281 -20.16 -5.95 -30.02
CA ALA A 281 -20.04 -4.65 -30.70
C ALA A 281 -20.68 -3.49 -29.88
N GLY A 282 -20.22 -3.29 -28.64
CA GLY A 282 -20.63 -2.20 -27.74
C GLY A 282 -19.41 -1.43 -27.24
N GLY A 283 -19.30 -0.14 -27.55
CA GLY A 283 -18.10 0.65 -27.29
C GLY A 283 -17.73 0.72 -25.80
N GLY A 284 -16.55 0.20 -25.43
CA GLY A 284 -16.03 0.28 -24.06
C GLY A 284 -15.85 1.72 -23.60
N HIS A 285 -16.79 2.20 -22.80
CA HIS A 285 -16.78 3.55 -22.22
C HIS A 285 -15.81 3.64 -21.03
N ILE A 286 -15.12 4.78 -20.91
CA ILE A 286 -14.68 5.27 -19.60
C ILE A 286 -15.95 5.53 -18.79
N GLN A 287 -15.94 5.24 -17.49
CA GLN A 287 -17.14 5.41 -16.65
C GLN A 287 -17.71 6.83 -16.83
N ALA A 288 -19.01 6.94 -17.05
CA ALA A 288 -19.67 8.19 -17.43
C ALA A 288 -19.58 9.30 -16.36
N ASP A 289 -19.16 8.94 -15.15
CA ASP A 289 -18.94 9.78 -13.97
C ASP A 289 -17.46 10.15 -13.74
N ASP A 290 -16.52 9.78 -14.63
CA ASP A 290 -15.10 10.12 -14.48
C ASP A 290 -14.86 11.64 -14.52
N PRO A 291 -14.49 12.29 -13.40
CA PRO A 291 -14.36 13.75 -13.32
C PRO A 291 -13.10 14.28 -14.02
N SER A 292 -12.24 13.40 -14.55
CA SER A 292 -11.04 13.80 -15.29
C SER A 292 -11.33 14.26 -16.73
N ALA A 293 -12.51 13.94 -17.27
CA ALA A 293 -12.90 14.14 -18.68
C ALA A 293 -11.93 13.49 -19.70
N LEU A 294 -11.03 12.60 -19.26
CA LEU A 294 -10.08 11.91 -20.11
C LEU A 294 -10.81 10.96 -21.07
N LYS A 295 -10.25 10.84 -22.27
CA LYS A 295 -10.72 9.94 -23.33
C LYS A 295 -9.73 8.79 -23.54
N ARG A 296 -10.24 7.70 -24.11
CA ARG A 296 -9.40 6.58 -24.54
C ARG A 296 -8.45 7.06 -25.65
N GLY A 297 -7.15 6.88 -25.43
CA GLY A 297 -6.08 7.28 -26.34
C GLY A 297 -5.31 8.54 -25.92
N ASP A 298 -5.86 9.33 -24.99
CA ASP A 298 -5.24 10.58 -24.51
C ASP A 298 -3.84 10.30 -23.93
N LEU A 299 -2.87 11.18 -24.21
CA LEU A 299 -1.56 11.07 -23.57
C LEU A 299 -1.66 11.57 -22.12
N THR A 300 -1.41 10.70 -21.15
CA THR A 300 -1.51 11.01 -19.74
C THR A 300 -0.17 10.84 -19.02
N SER A 301 -0.07 11.47 -17.86
CA SER A 301 1.01 11.24 -16.92
C SER A 301 0.43 10.90 -15.56
N VAL A 302 0.99 9.87 -14.92
CA VAL A 302 0.57 9.41 -13.60
C VAL A 302 1.78 9.49 -12.68
N THR A 303 1.55 9.96 -11.45
CA THR A 303 2.60 10.14 -10.44
C THR A 303 1.98 9.86 -9.06
N PRO A 304 2.65 9.09 -8.19
CA PRO A 304 2.17 8.92 -6.82
C PRO A 304 2.19 10.25 -6.06
N ARG A 305 1.24 10.47 -5.15
CA ARG A 305 1.07 11.78 -4.47
C ARG A 305 1.67 11.83 -3.07
N ASP A 306 1.86 10.68 -2.45
CA ASP A 306 2.58 10.52 -1.19
C ASP A 306 4.09 10.42 -1.48
N THR A 307 4.63 9.21 -1.66
CA THR A 307 6.08 8.94 -1.76
C THR A 307 6.55 8.50 -3.15
N GLY A 308 7.84 8.59 -3.44
CA GLY A 308 8.44 8.06 -4.66
C GLY A 308 7.93 8.70 -5.95
N ARG A 309 7.72 10.02 -5.93
CA ARG A 309 7.02 10.81 -6.96
C ARG A 309 7.79 10.94 -8.29
N ILE A 310 8.01 9.83 -8.99
CA ILE A 310 8.50 9.84 -10.38
C ILE A 310 7.31 9.82 -11.33
N VAL A 311 7.36 10.68 -12.34
CA VAL A 311 6.34 10.77 -13.39
C VAL A 311 6.48 9.58 -14.34
N SER A 312 5.43 8.79 -14.48
CA SER A 312 5.27 7.81 -15.56
C SER A 312 4.35 8.40 -16.62
N ARG A 313 4.75 8.32 -17.90
CA ARG A 313 3.97 8.82 -19.04
C ARG A 313 3.49 7.64 -19.88
N SER A 314 2.21 7.61 -20.21
CA SER A 314 1.59 6.56 -21.03
C SER A 314 0.44 7.16 -21.84
N ARG A 315 -0.19 6.37 -22.72
CA ARG A 315 -1.50 6.74 -23.26
C ARG A 315 -2.56 6.12 -22.36
N SER A 316 -3.54 6.91 -21.96
CA SER A 316 -4.78 6.47 -21.34
C SER A 316 -5.43 5.40 -22.21
N LEU A 317 -5.61 4.20 -21.67
CA LEU A 317 -6.66 3.32 -22.14
C LEU A 317 -7.86 3.49 -21.22
N ALA A 318 -9.05 3.28 -21.79
CA ALA A 318 -10.27 3.26 -21.01
C ALA A 318 -10.13 2.30 -19.82
N ARG A 319 -10.74 2.66 -18.68
CA ARG A 319 -10.97 1.70 -17.60
C ARG A 319 -11.87 0.61 -18.20
N SER A 320 -11.29 -0.59 -18.35
CA SER A 320 -11.74 -1.67 -19.25
C SER A 320 -11.55 -1.39 -20.76
N GLY A 321 -11.07 -2.40 -21.50
CA GLY A 321 -11.12 -2.40 -22.96
C GLY A 321 -9.80 -2.51 -23.74
N ALA A 322 -8.79 -3.25 -23.26
CA ALA A 322 -7.61 -3.90 -23.92
C ALA A 322 -7.05 -3.46 -25.32
N GLY A 323 -5.74 -3.69 -25.48
CA GLY A 323 -5.03 -3.88 -26.76
C GLY A 323 -3.84 -2.94 -27.04
N GLY A 324 -2.58 -3.41 -26.89
CA GLY A 324 -1.52 -3.22 -27.92
C GLY A 324 -0.08 -2.69 -27.58
N LYS A 325 0.58 -3.02 -26.44
CA LYS A 325 2.04 -2.78 -26.08
C LYS A 325 2.21 -2.32 -24.61
N ILE A 326 2.41 -3.23 -23.64
CA ILE A 326 2.44 -2.93 -22.17
C ILE A 326 1.43 -1.81 -21.83
N ARG A 327 0.22 -1.93 -22.39
CA ARG A 327 -0.60 -0.72 -22.60
C ARG A 327 -1.30 -0.29 -21.31
N SER A 328 -1.61 -1.25 -20.44
CA SER A 328 -2.19 -1.01 -19.11
C SER A 328 -1.14 -1.13 -18.01
N VAL A 329 -0.54 0.00 -17.64
CA VAL A 329 0.14 0.18 -16.35
C VAL A 329 -0.88 0.76 -15.38
N PHE A 330 -1.39 -0.05 -14.46
CA PHE A 330 -2.38 0.41 -13.48
C PHE A 330 -1.70 0.91 -12.20
N MET A 331 -2.14 2.09 -11.73
CA MET A 331 -1.69 2.74 -10.49
C MET A 331 -2.90 3.02 -9.58
N GLY A 332 -2.71 2.83 -8.27
CA GLY A 332 -3.79 2.74 -7.28
C GLY A 332 -4.62 4.00 -7.07
N GLU A 333 -5.68 3.85 -6.27
CA GLU A 333 -6.79 4.80 -6.18
C GLU A 333 -6.40 6.27 -6.06
N PHE A 334 -6.94 7.06 -6.99
CA PHE A 334 -6.87 8.51 -7.01
C PHE A 334 -7.98 9.09 -6.12
N LEU A 335 -7.61 9.94 -5.17
CA LEU A 335 -8.56 10.79 -4.44
C LEU A 335 -8.25 12.24 -4.80
N MET A 336 -8.60 12.66 -6.02
CA MET A 336 -8.32 14.00 -6.57
C MET A 336 -8.98 15.08 -5.71
N THR A 337 -8.22 15.66 -4.76
CA THR A 337 -8.65 16.87 -4.05
C THR A 337 -8.41 18.06 -4.97
N PHE A 338 -9.49 18.62 -5.53
CA PHE A 338 -9.41 19.86 -6.28
C PHE A 338 -9.14 21.02 -5.32
N ALA A 339 -8.03 21.74 -5.54
CA ALA A 339 -7.84 23.08 -5.01
C ALA A 339 -8.52 24.10 -5.94
N SER A 340 -9.84 24.01 -6.07
CA SER A 340 -10.63 25.02 -6.77
C SER A 340 -10.79 26.26 -5.87
N SER A 341 -10.01 27.29 -6.13
CA SER A 341 -10.28 28.62 -5.56
C SER A 341 -11.58 29.16 -6.16
N PRO A 342 -12.55 29.61 -5.35
CA PRO A 342 -13.81 30.16 -5.86
C PRO A 342 -13.63 31.62 -6.28
N SER A 343 -13.17 31.85 -7.52
CA SER A 343 -13.25 33.16 -8.16
C SER A 343 -14.56 33.28 -8.95
N PHE A 344 -15.54 33.98 -8.39
CA PHE A 344 -16.78 34.34 -9.07
C PHE A 344 -16.52 35.29 -10.26
N GLY A 345 -17.17 35.00 -11.40
CA GLY A 345 -17.69 35.98 -12.38
C GLY A 345 -16.70 36.93 -13.08
N GLY A 346 -16.54 36.75 -14.40
CA GLY A 346 -15.93 37.78 -15.27
C GLY A 346 -15.48 37.24 -16.62
N LEU A 347 -16.30 37.44 -17.67
CA LEU A 347 -15.91 37.16 -19.06
C LEU A 347 -15.00 38.25 -19.62
N THR A 348 -13.80 37.89 -20.11
CA THR A 348 -13.16 38.55 -21.26
C THR A 348 -12.22 37.57 -21.97
N PHE A 349 -12.39 37.42 -23.29
CA PHE A 349 -11.47 36.74 -24.19
C PHE A 349 -10.61 37.77 -24.93
N THR A 350 -9.31 37.54 -25.09
CA THR A 350 -8.51 37.99 -26.26
C THR A 350 -7.21 37.18 -26.38
N PRO A 351 -6.64 36.98 -27.60
CA PRO A 351 -5.59 35.99 -27.85
C PRO A 351 -4.14 36.54 -27.78
N ALA A 352 -3.18 35.65 -28.01
CA ALA A 352 -1.74 35.79 -27.79
C ALA A 352 -1.01 36.89 -28.59
N HIS A 353 0.10 37.42 -28.03
CA HIS A 353 1.44 37.33 -28.63
C HIS A 353 2.56 37.73 -27.63
N SER A 354 3.82 37.60 -28.08
CA SER A 354 5.06 37.59 -27.28
C SER A 354 5.66 38.98 -26.98
N PHE A 355 6.70 38.97 -26.10
CA PHE A 355 7.83 39.92 -25.95
C PHE A 355 7.92 40.86 -24.71
N LEU A 356 9.04 40.66 -23.98
CA LEU A 356 9.99 41.59 -23.32
C LEU A 356 9.57 42.77 -22.39
N THR A 357 10.09 42.72 -21.15
CA THR A 357 10.83 43.78 -20.40
C THR A 357 10.14 44.98 -19.71
N ILE A 358 9.98 44.92 -18.37
CA ILE A 358 10.54 45.77 -17.24
C ILE A 358 10.61 47.34 -17.43
N PRO A 359 10.45 48.24 -16.40
CA PRO A 359 9.97 48.17 -14.98
C PRO A 359 8.97 49.28 -14.50
N ALA A 360 8.52 49.15 -13.24
CA ALA A 360 8.28 50.18 -12.19
C ALA A 360 7.36 51.41 -12.39
N SER A 361 6.45 51.63 -11.42
CA SER A 361 6.46 52.84 -10.55
C SER A 361 5.45 52.75 -9.38
N ASP A 362 5.69 53.59 -8.37
CA ASP A 362 5.15 53.63 -7.01
C ASP A 362 3.62 53.74 -6.80
N GLY A 363 3.16 53.08 -5.72
CA GLY A 363 2.55 53.75 -4.55
C GLY A 363 1.14 54.36 -4.63
N TYR A 364 0.26 53.96 -3.70
CA TYR A 364 -0.34 54.91 -2.74
C TYR A 364 -0.88 54.20 -1.48
N ALA A 365 -1.30 55.00 -0.49
CA ALA A 365 -1.29 54.62 0.92
C ALA A 365 -2.60 54.05 1.52
N ARG A 366 -2.39 53.36 2.65
CA ARG A 366 -3.29 53.11 3.81
C ARG A 366 -4.66 53.83 3.80
N ARG A 367 -5.69 53.08 4.24
CA ARG A 367 -6.54 53.52 5.37
C ARG A 367 -6.78 52.40 6.37
N SER A 368 -6.66 52.75 7.64
CA SER A 368 -6.94 51.93 8.81
C SER A 368 -8.22 52.40 9.48
N HIS A 369 -9.09 51.48 9.90
CA HIS A 369 -10.10 51.76 10.93
C HIS A 369 -10.11 50.63 11.96
N THR A 370 -10.24 51.03 13.22
CA THR A 370 -10.07 50.19 14.41
C THR A 370 -11.30 50.25 15.30
N HIS A 371 -11.71 49.09 15.81
CA HIS A 371 -12.46 48.90 17.07
C HIS A 371 -13.92 49.42 17.14
N PRO A 372 -14.75 48.98 18.13
CA PRO A 372 -14.39 48.32 19.39
C PRO A 372 -15.07 46.96 19.70
N SER A 373 -14.64 46.43 20.85
CA SER A 373 -14.94 45.14 21.46
C SER A 373 -16.30 45.08 22.17
N HIS A 374 -16.82 43.88 22.40
CA HIS A 374 -17.57 43.59 23.63
C HIS A 374 -17.19 42.21 24.20
N LEU A 375 -16.97 42.20 25.52
CA LEU A 375 -16.57 41.05 26.32
C LEU A 375 -17.65 40.82 27.38
N THR A 376 -18.11 39.58 27.56
CA THR A 376 -18.92 39.20 28.74
C THR A 376 -18.45 37.86 29.29
N SER A 377 -17.72 37.91 30.40
CA SER A 377 -17.39 36.78 31.25
C SER A 377 -18.57 36.41 32.16
N ARG A 378 -18.65 35.15 32.59
CA ARG A 378 -19.48 34.76 33.74
C ARG A 378 -18.78 33.70 34.58
N THR A 379 -18.49 34.07 35.81
CA THR A 379 -17.79 33.26 36.83
C THR A 379 -18.81 32.63 37.79
N ALA A 380 -18.53 31.44 38.32
CA ALA A 380 -19.21 30.90 39.50
C ALA A 380 -18.28 29.96 40.31
N GLN A 381 -17.91 30.42 41.51
CA GLN A 381 -17.48 29.61 42.67
C GLN A 381 -18.75 29.23 43.47
N ALA A 382 -18.78 28.33 44.48
CA ALA A 382 -17.96 27.19 44.91
C ALA A 382 -18.65 26.57 46.15
N SER A 383 -18.46 25.27 46.46
CA SER A 383 -18.52 24.74 47.85
C SER A 383 -18.20 23.24 47.94
N GLY A 384 -17.32 22.86 48.89
CA GLY A 384 -17.23 21.49 49.45
C GLY A 384 -18.11 21.34 50.70
N PRO A 385 -17.98 20.28 51.54
CA PRO A 385 -16.69 19.87 52.14
C PRO A 385 -16.45 18.36 52.44
N LYS A 386 -15.19 18.01 52.77
CA LYS A 386 -14.65 17.04 53.80
C LYS A 386 -15.29 15.63 54.02
N SER A 387 -14.61 14.57 54.49
CA SER A 387 -13.19 14.10 54.45
C SER A 387 -13.05 12.79 55.30
N VAL A 388 -12.66 11.65 54.70
CA VAL A 388 -12.14 10.41 55.35
C VAL A 388 -11.31 9.60 54.31
N GLY A 389 -10.25 8.84 54.60
CA GLY A 389 -9.43 8.80 55.83
C GLY A 389 -8.98 7.41 56.36
N SER A 390 -8.27 6.55 55.59
CA SER A 390 -7.56 5.37 56.16
C SER A 390 -6.40 4.84 55.28
N SER A 391 -5.41 4.24 55.94
CA SER A 391 -4.20 3.60 55.39
C SER A 391 -4.14 2.10 55.72
N ALA A 392 -3.57 1.27 54.84
CA ALA A 392 -2.85 0.01 55.14
C ALA A 392 -2.21 -0.50 53.84
N SER A 393 -0.88 -0.58 53.68
CA SER A 393 0.06 -1.58 54.23
C SER A 393 0.14 -2.87 53.40
N LEU A 394 1.27 -3.04 52.71
CA LEU A 394 1.81 -4.33 52.22
C LEU A 394 2.25 -5.20 53.42
N PRO A 395 2.48 -6.50 53.21
CA PRO A 395 3.88 -6.95 53.27
C PRO A 395 4.28 -8.09 52.31
N LEU A 396 5.60 -8.12 52.05
CA LEU A 396 6.48 -9.23 51.61
C LEU A 396 6.19 -9.93 50.28
#